data_AF-K2FQ50-F1
#
_entry.id   AF-K2FQ50-F1
#
_cell.length_a   1.000
_cell.length_b   1.000
_cell.length_c   1.000
_cell.angle_alpha   90.00
_cell.angle_beta   90.00
_cell.angle_gamma   90.00
#
_symmetry.space_group_name_H-M   'P 1'
#
loop_
_entity.id
_entity.type
_entity.pdbx_description
1 polymer ?
#
loop_
_entity_poly.entity_id
_entity_poly.type
_entity_poly.pdbx_seq_one_letter_code
_entity_poly.pdbx_strand_id
1 'polypeptide(L)'
;MNYLTFNLGQELFRNGVVGPVQSPFLGLTGVSSIVTLFINIAFVLAGLILLFFFILGGIGMIGSAGQSDPQKAEQAKKTITSAVIGFVIVFASYWIVKLIGQLIGMPNII
;
A
#
# COMPACT_ATOMS: atom_id res chain seq x y z
N MET A 1 6.59 -50.47 -19.09
CA MET A 1 7.04 -49.57 -18.00
C MET A 1 6.75 -48.15 -18.44
N ASN A 2 5.61 -47.60 -18.04
CA ASN A 2 5.26 -46.22 -18.36
C ASN A 2 6.16 -45.29 -17.56
N TYR A 3 6.90 -44.48 -18.28
CA TYR A 3 7.88 -43.55 -17.78
C TYR A 3 7.15 -42.48 -16.96
N LEU A 4 7.47 -42.41 -15.67
CA LEU A 4 7.25 -41.23 -14.84
C LEU A 4 8.23 -40.14 -15.29
N THR A 5 8.07 -39.63 -16.51
CA THR A 5 8.75 -38.40 -16.92
C THR A 5 8.09 -37.27 -16.15
N PHE A 6 8.62 -36.98 -14.97
CA PHE A 6 8.29 -35.82 -14.19
C PHE A 6 8.67 -34.59 -15.02
N ASN A 7 7.69 -34.02 -15.71
CA ASN A 7 7.88 -32.91 -16.63
C ASN A 7 7.89 -31.62 -15.81
N LEU A 8 8.97 -31.47 -15.02
CA LEU A 8 9.20 -30.40 -14.05
C LEU A 8 8.96 -29.02 -14.69
N GLY A 9 9.33 -28.86 -15.96
CA GLY A 9 9.01 -27.67 -16.75
C GLY A 9 7.51 -27.44 -16.90
N GLN A 10 6.75 -28.41 -17.42
CA GLN A 10 5.31 -28.23 -17.61
C GLN A 10 4.55 -28.07 -16.28
N GLU A 11 4.92 -28.78 -15.22
CA GLU A 11 4.25 -28.64 -13.93
C GLU A 11 4.52 -27.29 -13.25
N LEU A 12 5.73 -26.74 -13.38
CA LEU A 12 6.05 -25.41 -12.83
C LEU A 12 5.31 -24.28 -13.57
N PHE A 13 5.15 -24.39 -14.90
CA PHE A 13 4.39 -23.40 -15.68
C PHE A 13 2.88 -23.59 -15.61
N ARG A 14 2.39 -24.82 -15.37
CA ARG A 14 0.95 -25.13 -15.25
C ARG A 14 0.38 -24.86 -13.86
N ASN A 15 1.20 -24.97 -12.81
CA ASN A 15 0.78 -24.74 -11.41
C ASN A 15 1.04 -23.31 -10.88
N GLY A 16 1.31 -22.34 -11.75
CA GLY A 16 1.20 -20.91 -11.40
C GLY A 16 2.25 -20.36 -10.44
N VAL A 17 3.48 -20.91 -10.42
CA VAL A 17 4.60 -20.29 -9.66
C VAL A 17 5.00 -18.94 -10.25
N VAL A 18 4.68 -18.70 -11.52
CA VAL A 18 4.44 -17.36 -12.08
C VAL A 18 2.93 -17.16 -12.12
N GLY A 19 2.37 -16.67 -11.01
CA GLY A 19 0.99 -16.18 -10.99
C GLY A 19 0.82 -15.12 -12.09
N PRO A 20 -0.42 -14.85 -12.55
CA PRO A 20 -0.64 -13.77 -13.49
C PRO A 20 0.05 -12.55 -12.94
N VAL A 21 1.06 -12.04 -13.66
CA VAL A 21 1.59 -10.71 -13.41
C VAL A 21 0.37 -9.83 -13.63
N GLN A 22 -0.28 -9.44 -12.53
CA GLN A 22 -1.39 -8.50 -12.51
C GLN A 22 -0.77 -7.19 -12.95
N SER A 23 -0.64 -7.08 -14.27
CA SER A 23 -0.10 -5.93 -14.93
C SER A 23 -1.27 -4.96 -14.88
N PRO A 24 -1.21 -3.92 -14.04
CA PRO A 24 -2.37 -3.03 -13.86
C PRO A 24 -2.67 -2.23 -15.14
N PHE A 25 -1.86 -2.42 -16.19
CA PHE A 25 -1.91 -1.77 -17.48
C PHE A 25 -2.48 -2.63 -18.62
N LEU A 26 -2.63 -3.97 -18.48
CA LEU A 26 -3.04 -4.86 -19.59
C LEU A 26 -4.57 -5.03 -19.76
N GLY A 27 -5.40 -4.43 -18.90
CA GLY A 27 -6.86 -4.61 -18.86
C GLY A 27 -7.68 -3.32 -18.84
N LEU A 28 -7.18 -2.25 -19.46
CA LEU A 28 -7.83 -0.93 -19.47
C LEU A 28 -9.02 -0.84 -20.45
N THR A 29 -9.96 -1.77 -20.40
CA THR A 29 -11.15 -1.82 -21.29
C THR A 29 -12.43 -1.30 -20.62
N GLY A 30 -12.33 -0.56 -19.50
CA GLY A 30 -13.47 0.04 -18.83
C GLY A 30 -13.12 1.14 -17.82
N VAL A 31 -14.09 2.01 -17.53
CA VAL A 31 -13.97 3.14 -16.56
C VAL A 31 -13.55 2.62 -15.18
N SER A 32 -14.03 1.45 -14.81
CA SER A 32 -13.69 0.75 -13.57
C SER A 32 -12.21 0.40 -13.43
N SER A 33 -11.54 0.01 -14.53
CA SER A 33 -10.11 -0.33 -14.51
C SER A 33 -9.24 0.90 -14.26
N ILE A 34 -9.63 2.05 -14.82
CA ILE A 34 -8.92 3.33 -14.64
C ILE A 34 -9.02 3.79 -13.18
N VAL A 35 -10.22 3.69 -12.58
CA VAL A 35 -10.43 4.05 -11.17
C VAL A 35 -9.62 3.14 -10.24
N THR A 36 -9.62 1.83 -10.50
CA THR A 36 -8.87 0.84 -9.73
C THR A 36 -7.36 1.09 -9.79
N LEU A 37 -6.83 1.42 -10.98
CA LEU A 37 -5.43 1.80 -11.17
C LEU A 37 -5.08 3.04 -10.35
N PHE A 38 -5.93 4.07 -10.41
CA PHE A 38 -5.70 5.34 -9.71
C PHE A 38 -5.68 5.16 -8.20
N ILE A 39 -6.63 4.38 -7.67
CA ILE A 39 -6.71 4.04 -6.24
C ILE A 39 -5.45 3.28 -5.79
N ASN A 40 -5.04 2.25 -6.54
CA ASN A 40 -3.85 1.47 -6.18
C ASN A 40 -2.58 2.34 -6.17
N ILE A 41 -2.38 3.17 -7.18
CA ILE A 41 -1.24 4.12 -7.22
C ILE A 41 -1.31 5.08 -6.03
N ALA A 42 -2.49 5.61 -5.71
CA ALA A 42 -2.68 6.50 -4.57
C ALA A 42 -2.34 5.82 -3.24
N PHE A 43 -2.72 4.57 -3.03
CA PHE A 43 -2.37 3.81 -1.81
C PHE A 43 -0.85 3.54 -1.71
N VAL A 44 -0.19 3.19 -2.82
CA VAL A 44 1.26 2.99 -2.85
C VAL A 44 1.99 4.30 -2.53
N LEU A 45 1.58 5.41 -3.14
CA LEU A 45 2.15 6.73 -2.87
C LEU A 45 1.87 7.18 -1.44
N ALA A 46 0.65 6.97 -0.94
CA ALA A 46 0.30 7.28 0.44
C ALA A 46 1.17 6.50 1.42
N GLY A 47 1.33 5.18 1.24
CA GLY A 47 2.19 4.36 2.07
C GLY A 47 3.65 4.81 2.04
N LEU A 48 4.16 5.18 0.87
CA LEU A 48 5.53 5.68 0.72
C LEU A 48 5.73 7.02 1.45
N ILE A 49 4.85 7.99 1.23
CA ILE A 49 4.90 9.31 1.90
C ILE A 49 4.82 9.13 3.42
N LEU A 50 3.91 8.28 3.87
CA LEU A 50 3.71 7.99 5.29
C LEU A 50 4.96 7.39 5.91
N LEU A 51 5.63 6.46 5.23
CA LEU A 51 6.92 5.91 5.66
C LEU A 51 7.98 7.01 5.84
N PHE A 52 8.11 7.92 4.86
CA PHE A 52 9.05 9.05 4.96
C PHE A 52 8.71 9.98 6.13
N PHE A 53 7.44 10.32 6.33
CA PHE A 53 6.99 11.12 7.46
C PHE A 53 7.24 10.43 8.80
N PHE A 54 7.08 9.12 8.87
CA PHE A 54 7.34 8.34 10.08
C PHE A 54 8.82 8.32 10.43
N ILE A 55 9.69 8.15 9.44
CA ILE A 55 11.15 8.18 9.62
C ILE A 55 11.60 9.59 10.06
N LEU A 56 11.23 10.62 9.31
CA LEU A 56 11.64 12.01 9.61
C LEU A 56 11.06 12.50 10.95
N GLY A 57 9.79 12.19 11.22
CA GLY A 57 9.13 12.53 12.48
C GLY A 57 9.72 11.77 13.67
N GLY A 58 10.00 10.47 13.50
CA GLY A 58 10.61 9.61 14.51
C GLY A 58 12.01 10.07 14.90
N ILE A 59 12.88 10.30 13.91
CA ILE A 59 14.24 10.81 14.15
C ILE A 59 14.18 12.20 14.78
N GLY A 60 13.28 13.08 14.32
CA GLY A 60 13.07 14.40 14.90
C GLY A 60 12.62 14.39 16.36
N MET A 61 11.76 13.44 16.76
CA MET A 61 11.34 13.28 18.16
C MET A 61 12.47 12.75 19.03
N ILE A 62 13.24 11.77 18.57
CA ILE A 62 14.37 11.24 19.33
C ILE A 62 15.45 12.32 19.49
N GLY A 63 15.75 13.07 18.43
CA GLY A 63 16.76 14.14 18.46
C GLY A 63 16.36 15.35 19.31
N SER A 64 15.08 15.68 19.38
CA SER A 64 14.56 16.78 20.22
C SER A 64 14.37 16.37 21.69
N ALA A 65 14.18 15.09 21.99
CA ALA A 65 14.12 14.60 23.37
C ALA A 65 15.45 14.77 24.13
N GLY A 66 16.59 14.86 23.43
CA GLY A 66 17.91 15.06 24.02
C GLY A 66 18.37 16.52 24.15
N GLN A 67 17.67 17.48 23.51
CA GLN A 67 17.99 18.91 23.60
C GLN A 67 16.95 19.62 24.46
N SER A 68 17.38 20.34 25.50
CA SER A 68 16.53 21.13 26.42
C SER A 68 15.84 22.34 25.77
N ASP A 69 15.61 22.32 24.45
CA ASP A 69 14.93 23.36 23.67
C ASP A 69 13.43 23.04 23.62
N PRO A 70 12.58 23.70 24.44
CA PRO A 70 11.14 23.43 24.50
C PRO A 70 10.44 23.64 23.15
N GLN A 71 10.91 24.59 22.33
CA GLN A 71 10.37 24.82 20.98
C GLN A 71 10.53 23.62 20.04
N LYS A 72 11.70 22.96 20.06
CA LYS A 72 11.96 21.80 19.19
C LYS A 72 11.15 20.58 19.64
N ALA A 73 11.00 20.40 20.95
CA ALA A 73 10.18 19.33 21.51
C ALA A 73 8.70 19.49 21.12
N GLU A 74 8.17 20.71 21.17
CA GLU A 74 6.80 21.00 20.77
C GLU A 74 6.57 20.81 19.27
N GLN A 75 7.54 21.23 18.45
CA GLN A 75 7.50 21.04 17.00
C GLN A 75 7.56 19.55 16.62
N ALA A 76 8.41 18.75 17.27
CA ALA A 76 8.49 17.31 17.05
C ALA A 76 7.21 16.57 17.44
N LYS A 77 6.58 16.95 18.56
CA LYS A 77 5.26 16.44 18.95
C LYS A 77 4.20 16.73 17.88
N LYS A 78 4.20 17.95 17.33
CA LYS A 78 3.27 18.33 16.26
C LYS A 78 3.50 17.51 14.98
N THR A 79 4.76 17.29 14.60
CA THR A 79 5.12 16.46 13.45
C THR A 79 4.63 15.03 13.61
N ILE A 80 4.89 14.38 14.74
CA ILE A 80 4.41 13.01 14.95
C ILE A 80 2.88 12.94 15.04
N THR A 81 2.24 13.90 15.69
CA THR A 81 0.78 13.96 15.72
C THR A 81 0.20 14.05 14.31
N SER A 82 0.79 14.88 13.44
CA SER A 82 0.37 14.97 12.04
C SER A 82 0.61 13.67 11.24
N ALA A 83 1.72 12.98 11.50
CA ALA A 83 2.02 11.69 10.86
C ALA A 83 1.02 10.60 11.30
N VAL A 84 0.67 10.56 12.58
CA VAL A 84 -0.33 9.63 13.13
C VAL A 84 -1.71 9.93 12.57
N ILE A 85 -2.11 11.20 12.49
CA ILE A 85 -3.38 11.61 11.88
C ILE A 85 -3.43 11.17 10.40
N GLY A 86 -2.35 11.42 9.64
CA GLY A 86 -2.25 10.97 8.25
C GLY A 86 -2.37 9.44 8.12
N PHE A 87 -1.74 8.69 9.03
CA PHE A 87 -1.87 7.23 9.07
C PHE A 87 -3.30 6.77 9.31
N VAL A 88 -3.98 7.36 10.29
CA VAL A 88 -5.37 7.04 10.60
C VAL A 88 -6.27 7.33 9.41
N ILE A 89 -6.04 8.42 8.67
CA ILE A 89 -6.82 8.76 7.47
C ILE A 89 -6.64 7.71 6.37
N VAL A 90 -5.41 7.32 6.05
CA VAL A 90 -5.13 6.29 5.03
C VAL A 90 -5.75 4.95 5.43
N PHE A 91 -5.64 4.61 6.72
CA PHE A 91 -6.22 3.40 7.27
C PHE A 91 -7.76 3.42 7.21
N ALA A 92 -8.41 4.54 7.58
CA ALA A 92 -9.85 4.73 7.45
C ALA A 92 -10.31 4.65 5.99
N SER A 93 -9.54 5.23 5.07
CA SER A 93 -9.82 5.22 3.63
C SER A 93 -9.94 3.81 3.06
N TYR A 94 -9.12 2.86 3.52
CA TYR A 94 -9.18 1.47 3.07
C TYR A 94 -10.59 0.86 3.21
N TRP A 95 -11.23 1.04 4.36
CA TRP A 95 -12.58 0.52 4.57
C TRP A 95 -13.62 1.27 3.74
N ILE A 96 -13.49 2.58 3.58
CA ILE A 96 -14.42 3.38 2.77
C ILE A 96 -14.39 2.89 1.32
N VAL A 97 -13.20 2.74 0.74
CA VAL A 97 -13.06 2.27 -0.64
C VAL A 97 -13.54 0.82 -0.78
N LYS A 98 -13.27 -0.04 0.21
CA LYS A 98 -13.78 -1.42 0.21
C LYS A 98 -15.31 -1.48 0.22
N LEU A 99 -15.98 -0.65 1.02
CA LEU A 99 -17.44 -0.55 1.01
C LEU A 99 -17.95 -0.08 -0.36
N ILE A 100 -17.33 0.94 -0.94
CA ILE A 100 -17.71 1.46 -2.26
C ILE A 100 -17.54 0.36 -3.33
N GLY A 101 -16.46 -0.41 -3.29
CA GLY A 101 -16.24 -1.55 -4.18
C GLY A 101 -17.34 -2.61 -4.08
N GLN A 102 -17.77 -2.93 -2.86
CA GLN A 102 -18.89 -3.86 -2.63
C GLN A 102 -20.20 -3.36 -3.24
N LEU A 103 -20.50 -2.06 -3.16
CA LEU A 103 -21.72 -1.46 -3.72
C LEU A 103 -21.71 -1.46 -5.26
N ILE A 104 -20.55 -1.27 -5.88
CA ILE A 104 -20.39 -1.24 -7.35
C ILE A 104 -20.28 -2.67 -7.93
N GLY A 105 -20.33 -3.72 -7.08
CA GLY A 105 -20.20 -5.12 -7.50
C GLY A 105 -18.78 -5.54 -7.83
N MET A 106 -17.79 -4.73 -7.43
CA MET A 106 -16.36 -4.99 -7.58
C MET A 106 -15.71 -5.17 -6.20
N PRO A 107 -15.88 -6.35 -5.57
CA PRO A 107 -15.45 -6.58 -4.18
C PRO A 107 -13.93 -6.49 -3.98
N ASN A 108 -13.12 -6.54 -5.05
CA ASN A 108 -11.65 -6.56 -5.00
C ASN A 108 -11.04 -5.46 -5.88
N ILE A 109 -11.37 -4.19 -5.61
CA ILE A 109 -10.71 -3.02 -6.23
C ILE A 109 -9.42 -2.58 -5.53
N ILE A 110 -9.15 -3.13 -4.34
CA ILE A 110 -7.92 -2.94 -3.58
C ILE A 110 -7.53 -4.31 -3.00
#